data_AF-A0A2T2VIZ7-F1
#
_entry.id   AF-A0A2T2VIZ7-F1
#
_cell.length_a   1.000
_cell.length_b   1.000
_cell.length_c   1.000
_cell.angle_alpha   90.00
_cell.angle_beta   90.00
_cell.angle_gamma   90.00
#
_symmetry.space_group_name_H-M   'P 1'
#
loop_
_entity.id
_entity.type
_entity.pdbx_description
1 polymer ?
#
loop_
_entity_poly.entity_id
_entity_poly.type
_entity_poly.pdbx_seq_one_letter_code
_entity_poly.pdbx_strand_id
1 'polypeptide(L)'
;MLKAYKKPFLPLIVKWGSKVEANQFCDPPVFIGGCGRSGTTLLLSILSAHKDIFACPKELGAFNKIEADENGYRTPKRIDRLYTSLIINQIPRQARRLCEKSPSNVKHIDDIANYYRGNFRFIHIIRDGRDVVLSKHPTAKDRYWVGPQRWVNDVRSGLPIVTILTFIPFSTKTWYRSLGIPSRAFARSCISSYPGRYYIGSNMPLSPGTGLILKGCRI
;
A
#
# COMPACT_ATOMS: atom_id res chain seq x y z
N MET A 1 13.29 -1.19 -19.05
CA MET A 1 14.65 -0.81 -18.63
C MET A 1 14.63 0.58 -18.04
N LEU A 2 15.49 0.89 -17.06
CA LEU A 2 15.75 2.29 -16.68
C LEU A 2 16.40 2.96 -17.90
N LYS A 3 15.91 4.15 -18.28
CA LYS A 3 16.47 4.89 -19.43
C LYS A 3 17.94 5.21 -19.13
N ALA A 4 18.83 5.01 -20.10
CA ALA A 4 20.28 5.05 -19.91
C ALA A 4 20.78 6.34 -19.22
N TYR A 5 20.14 7.48 -19.51
CA TYR A 5 20.47 8.80 -18.94
C TYR A 5 20.25 8.92 -17.42
N LYS A 6 19.42 8.06 -16.81
CA LYS A 6 19.18 8.13 -15.36
C LYS A 6 20.27 7.43 -14.55
N LYS A 7 20.97 6.45 -15.14
CA LYS A 7 21.94 5.59 -14.46
C LYS A 7 22.97 6.34 -13.60
N PRO A 8 23.62 7.43 -14.07
CA PRO A 8 24.62 8.13 -13.26
C PRO A 8 24.01 8.88 -12.06
N PHE A 9 22.76 9.33 -12.16
CA PHE A 9 22.11 10.11 -11.10
C PHE A 9 21.32 9.26 -10.11
N LEU A 10 21.01 8.00 -10.43
CA LEU A 10 20.30 7.07 -9.55
C LEU A 10 20.88 6.99 -8.13
N PRO A 11 22.19 6.79 -7.90
CA PRO A 11 22.72 6.70 -6.54
C PRO A 11 22.51 8.02 -5.77
N LEU A 12 22.61 9.16 -6.45
CA LEU A 12 22.37 10.47 -5.85
C LEU A 12 20.89 10.64 -5.46
N ILE A 13 19.96 10.27 -6.36
CA ILE A 13 18.52 10.32 -6.13
C ILE A 13 18.14 9.43 -4.93
N VAL A 14 18.66 8.20 -4.89
CA VAL A 14 18.40 7.26 -3.78
C VAL A 14 18.94 7.81 -2.47
N LYS A 15 20.18 8.30 -2.46
CA LYS A 15 20.80 8.88 -1.26
C LYS A 15 20.04 10.10 -0.75
N TRP A 16 19.67 11.02 -1.63
CA TRP A 16 18.94 12.23 -1.27
C TRP A 16 17.52 11.92 -0.83
N GLY A 17 16.79 11.08 -1.58
CA GLY A 17 15.43 10.73 -1.22
C GLY A 17 15.34 9.94 0.07
N SER A 18 16.29 9.04 0.35
CA SER A 18 16.37 8.34 1.63
C SER A 18 16.64 9.32 2.78
N LYS A 19 17.49 10.33 2.57
CA LYS A 19 17.70 11.41 3.55
C LYS A 19 16.44 12.25 3.77
N VAL A 20 15.69 12.55 2.71
CA VAL A 20 14.40 13.25 2.82
C VAL A 20 13.40 12.42 3.60
N GLU A 21 13.27 11.13 3.29
CA GLU A 21 12.38 10.21 4.01
C GLU A 21 12.70 10.19 5.50
N ALA A 22 13.97 9.98 5.86
CA ALA A 22 14.43 9.90 7.24
C ALA A 22 14.28 11.21 8.02
N ASN A 23 14.41 12.36 7.35
CA ASN A 23 14.30 13.67 8.00
C ASN A 23 12.84 14.15 8.13
N GLN A 24 11.98 13.83 7.15
CA GLN A 24 10.61 14.34 7.11
C GLN A 24 9.63 13.44 7.87
N PHE A 25 9.81 12.11 7.79
CA PHE A 25 8.83 11.16 8.32
C PHE A 25 9.38 10.46 9.55
N CYS A 26 8.72 10.65 10.70
CA CYS A 26 9.05 9.99 11.95
C CYS A 26 8.22 8.72 12.19
N ASP A 27 7.09 8.57 11.49
CA ASP A 27 6.20 7.43 11.64
C ASP A 27 6.42 6.40 10.51
N PRO A 28 6.16 5.09 10.75
CA PRO A 28 6.39 4.05 9.76
C PRO A 28 5.58 4.28 8.46
N PRO A 29 6.15 4.05 7.27
CA PRO A 29 5.43 4.25 6.01
C PRO A 29 4.22 3.33 5.90
N VAL A 30 3.19 3.80 5.20
CA VAL A 30 1.98 3.05 4.87
C VAL A 30 2.01 2.64 3.41
N PHE A 31 1.86 1.35 3.16
CA PHE A 31 1.68 0.81 1.82
C PHE A 31 0.23 0.36 1.64
N ILE A 32 -0.38 0.79 0.56
CA ILE A 32 -1.71 0.34 0.16
C ILE A 32 -1.56 -0.64 -0.99
N GLY A 33 -2.17 -1.81 -0.85
CA GLY A 33 -2.22 -2.84 -1.88
C GLY A 33 -3.58 -3.54 -1.93
N GLY A 34 -3.76 -4.34 -2.97
CA GLY A 34 -4.95 -5.17 -3.18
C GLY A 34 -5.16 -5.44 -4.65
N CYS A 35 -6.29 -6.03 -5.02
CA CYS A 35 -6.59 -6.19 -6.43
C CYS A 35 -6.90 -4.83 -7.08
N GLY A 36 -6.45 -4.62 -8.32
CA GLY A 36 -6.85 -3.46 -9.11
C GLY A 36 -8.37 -3.32 -9.16
N ARG A 37 -8.88 -2.08 -9.23
CA ARG A 37 -10.33 -1.76 -9.23
C ARG A 37 -11.07 -2.00 -7.91
N SER A 38 -10.39 -2.39 -6.84
CA SER A 38 -10.99 -2.54 -5.50
C SER A 38 -11.21 -1.21 -4.75
N GLY A 39 -10.90 -0.06 -5.36
CA GLY A 39 -11.03 1.26 -4.72
C GLY A 39 -9.75 1.81 -4.09
N THR A 40 -8.58 1.30 -4.47
CA THR A 40 -7.27 1.75 -3.93
C THR A 40 -7.00 3.25 -4.13
N THR A 41 -7.44 3.84 -5.25
CA THR A 41 -7.31 5.28 -5.52
C THR A 41 -8.25 6.12 -4.66
N LEU A 42 -9.48 5.65 -4.41
CA LEU A 42 -10.41 6.33 -3.50
C LEU A 42 -9.83 6.36 -2.09
N LEU A 43 -9.30 5.22 -1.62
CA LEU A 43 -8.65 5.13 -0.32
C LEU A 43 -7.45 6.07 -0.22
N LEU A 44 -6.60 6.12 -1.25
CA LEU A 44 -5.49 7.08 -1.31
C LEU A 44 -5.98 8.53 -1.20
N SER A 45 -7.09 8.88 -1.87
CA SER A 45 -7.65 10.23 -1.85
C SER A 45 -8.19 10.62 -0.47
N ILE A 46 -8.76 9.66 0.28
CA ILE A 46 -9.18 9.88 1.67
C ILE A 46 -7.96 10.09 2.58
N LEU A 47 -6.91 9.29 2.41
CA LEU A 47 -5.68 9.41 3.19
C LEU A 47 -4.90 10.68 2.88
N SER A 48 -4.87 11.12 1.63
CA SER A 48 -4.17 12.35 1.22
C SER A 48 -4.80 13.62 1.79
N ALA A 49 -6.07 13.57 2.21
CA ALA A 49 -6.71 14.69 2.89
C ALA A 49 -6.21 14.86 4.34
N HIS A 50 -5.50 13.88 4.89
CA HIS A 50 -5.00 13.94 6.25
C HIS A 50 -3.66 14.70 6.32
N LYS A 51 -3.60 15.77 7.13
CA LYS A 51 -2.43 16.64 7.28
C LYS A 51 -1.13 15.94 7.68
N ASP A 52 -1.23 14.84 8.44
CA ASP A 52 -0.06 14.09 8.92
C ASP A 52 0.44 13.05 7.90
N ILE A 53 -0.23 12.89 6.76
CA ILE A 53 0.11 11.88 5.74
C ILE A 53 0.51 12.55 4.44
N PHE A 54 1.70 12.24 3.97
CA PHE A 54 2.09 12.53 2.60
C PHE A 54 1.77 11.33 1.71
N ALA A 55 0.75 11.45 0.89
CA ALA A 55 0.35 10.44 -0.08
C ALA A 55 1.04 10.67 -1.43
N CYS A 56 1.81 9.69 -1.90
CA CYS A 56 2.43 9.75 -3.22
C CYS A 56 1.34 9.86 -4.32
N PRO A 57 1.39 10.88 -5.20
CA PRO A 57 0.30 11.21 -6.10
C PRO A 57 0.10 10.21 -7.25
N LYS A 58 1.10 9.38 -7.54
CA LYS A 58 1.09 8.40 -8.64
C LYS A 58 1.34 7.00 -8.10
N GLU A 59 0.86 6.00 -8.83
CA GLU A 59 1.25 4.60 -8.60
C GLU A 59 2.71 4.43 -9.03
N LEU A 60 3.60 4.22 -8.06
CA LEU A 60 5.03 4.21 -8.34
C LEU A 60 5.49 2.81 -8.76
N GLY A 61 4.87 1.78 -8.19
CA GLY A 61 5.25 0.38 -8.39
C GLY A 61 6.71 0.15 -8.03
N ALA A 62 7.15 0.74 -6.90
CA ALA A 62 8.55 0.70 -6.45
C ALA A 62 9.06 -0.73 -6.27
N PHE A 63 8.18 -1.63 -5.83
CA PHE A 63 8.48 -3.04 -5.56
C PHE A 63 8.14 -3.99 -6.73
N ASN A 64 7.58 -3.49 -7.84
CA ASN A 64 7.16 -4.35 -8.96
C ASN A 64 8.32 -5.07 -9.67
N LYS A 65 9.56 -4.67 -9.40
CA LYS A 65 10.75 -5.35 -9.90
C LYS A 65 11.78 -5.42 -8.78
N ILE A 66 12.04 -6.64 -8.33
CA ILE A 66 13.04 -6.97 -7.31
C ILE A 66 14.23 -7.61 -7.99
N GLU A 67 15.43 -7.25 -7.56
CA GLU A 67 16.69 -7.88 -7.97
C GLU A 67 17.35 -8.46 -6.72
N ALA A 68 17.82 -9.70 -6.82
CA ALA A 68 18.62 -10.34 -5.79
C ALA A 68 20.10 -10.14 -6.14
N ASP A 69 20.91 -9.76 -5.17
CA ASP A 69 22.36 -9.79 -5.32
C ASP A 69 22.91 -11.22 -5.17
N GLU A 70 24.23 -11.35 -5.33
CA GLU A 70 24.95 -12.63 -5.19
C GLU A 70 24.79 -13.26 -3.78
N ASN A 71 24.50 -12.43 -2.78
CA ASN A 71 24.28 -12.84 -1.39
C ASN A 71 22.79 -13.13 -1.09
N GLY A 72 21.91 -13.06 -2.08
CA GLY A 72 20.46 -13.27 -1.94
C GLY A 72 19.69 -12.07 -1.36
N TYR A 73 20.33 -10.92 -1.16
CA TYR A 73 19.67 -9.71 -0.69
C TYR A 73 18.77 -9.11 -1.76
N ARG A 74 17.49 -8.98 -1.43
CA ARG A 74 16.43 -8.57 -2.36
C ARG A 74 16.24 -7.05 -2.30
N THR A 75 16.49 -6.37 -3.41
CA THR A 75 16.35 -4.91 -3.51
C THR A 75 15.36 -4.48 -4.59
N PRO A 76 14.52 -3.46 -4.32
CA PRO A 76 13.62 -2.90 -5.32
C PRO A 76 14.38 -2.06 -6.35
N LYS A 77 14.38 -2.51 -7.62
CA LYS A 77 15.04 -1.79 -8.73
C LYS A 77 14.41 -0.42 -9.00
N ARG A 78 13.14 -0.25 -8.66
CA ARG A 78 12.34 0.95 -8.96
C ARG A 78 12.14 1.87 -7.76
N ILE A 79 12.95 1.70 -6.71
CA ILE A 79 12.88 2.56 -5.52
C ILE A 79 13.19 4.02 -5.83
N ASP A 80 13.93 4.27 -6.92
CA ASP A 80 14.17 5.59 -7.46
C ASP A 80 12.87 6.37 -7.70
N ARG A 81 11.76 5.69 -8.04
CA ARG A 81 10.47 6.34 -8.24
C ARG A 81 9.87 6.90 -6.96
N LEU A 82 10.02 6.16 -5.86
CA LEU A 82 9.62 6.62 -4.52
C LEU A 82 10.41 7.86 -4.12
N TYR A 83 11.73 7.75 -4.18
CA TYR A 83 12.63 8.83 -3.81
C TYR A 83 12.53 10.05 -4.73
N THR A 84 12.36 9.84 -6.04
CA THR A 84 12.07 10.95 -6.96
C THR A 84 10.78 11.63 -6.56
N SER A 85 9.73 10.88 -6.19
CA SER A 85 8.47 11.45 -5.72
C SER A 85 8.65 12.31 -4.46
N LEU A 86 9.52 11.92 -3.52
CA LEU A 86 9.81 12.71 -2.33
C LEU A 86 10.59 14.00 -2.64
N ILE A 87 11.46 13.96 -3.64
CA ILE A 87 12.30 15.12 -4.00
C ILE A 87 11.50 16.15 -4.82
N ILE A 88 10.67 15.71 -5.76
CA ILE A 88 10.00 16.62 -6.70
C ILE A 88 8.69 17.19 -6.16
N ASN A 89 8.01 16.48 -5.25
CA ASN A 89 6.73 16.91 -4.74
C ASN A 89 6.91 17.73 -3.47
N GLN A 90 6.05 18.72 -3.29
CA GLN A 90 6.01 19.50 -2.07
C GLN A 90 5.40 18.67 -0.93
N ILE A 91 6.25 18.25 0.01
CA ILE A 91 5.81 17.52 1.21
C ILE A 91 5.29 18.55 2.23
N PRO A 92 4.07 18.40 2.77
CA PRO A 92 3.59 19.26 3.85
C PRO A 92 4.51 19.15 5.07
N ARG A 93 4.89 20.29 5.68
CA ARG A 93 5.77 20.31 6.88
C ARG A 93 5.23 19.50 8.07
N GLN A 94 3.92 19.29 8.11
CA GLN A 94 3.23 18.53 9.18
C GLN A 94 3.13 17.04 8.86
N ALA A 95 3.45 16.62 7.63
CA ALA A 95 3.35 15.22 7.25
C ALA A 95 4.42 14.41 7.99
N ARG A 96 3.97 13.46 8.81
CA ARG A 96 4.83 12.58 9.61
C ARG A 96 4.96 11.19 9.03
N ARG A 97 4.08 10.84 8.10
CA ARG A 97 3.96 9.51 7.53
C ARG A 97 3.92 9.55 6.01
N LEU A 98 4.77 8.74 5.38
CA LEU A 98 4.73 8.46 3.96
C LEU A 98 3.63 7.44 3.64
N CYS A 99 2.87 7.68 2.58
CA CYS A 99 1.91 6.71 2.04
C CYS A 99 2.14 6.48 0.55
N GLU A 100 2.42 5.23 0.16
CA GLU A 100 2.50 4.81 -1.24
C GLU A 100 1.38 3.82 -1.55
N LYS A 101 0.75 4.01 -2.71
CA LYS A 101 -0.30 3.12 -3.20
C LYS A 101 0.09 2.59 -4.56
N SER A 102 0.21 1.27 -4.62
CA SER A 102 0.25 0.51 -5.85
C SER A 102 -0.52 -0.79 -5.60
N PRO A 103 -1.56 -1.14 -6.38
CA PRO A 103 -2.31 -2.37 -6.15
C PRO A 103 -1.41 -3.62 -6.05
N SER A 104 -0.37 -3.66 -6.89
CA SER A 104 0.64 -4.72 -6.92
C SER A 104 1.46 -4.88 -5.63
N ASN A 105 1.47 -3.91 -4.71
CA ASN A 105 2.16 -4.04 -3.43
C ASN A 105 1.70 -5.27 -2.63
N VAL A 106 0.46 -5.73 -2.85
CA VAL A 106 -0.08 -6.96 -2.23
C VAL A 106 0.73 -8.23 -2.56
N LYS A 107 1.49 -8.22 -3.66
CA LYS A 107 2.35 -9.33 -4.08
C LYS A 107 3.78 -9.22 -3.55
N HIS A 108 4.12 -8.07 -2.98
CA HIS A 108 5.48 -7.69 -2.61
C HIS A 108 5.58 -7.37 -1.13
N ILE A 109 4.68 -7.91 -0.31
CA ILE A 109 4.63 -7.49 1.09
C ILE A 109 5.86 -7.99 1.86
N ASP A 110 6.37 -9.17 1.52
CA ASP A 110 7.64 -9.67 2.05
C ASP A 110 8.82 -8.83 1.59
N ASP A 111 8.82 -8.36 0.33
CA ASP A 111 9.87 -7.48 -0.18
C ASP A 111 9.85 -6.11 0.54
N ILE A 112 8.65 -5.58 0.80
CA ILE A 112 8.45 -4.35 1.59
C ILE A 112 8.92 -4.57 3.03
N ALA A 113 8.58 -5.71 3.64
CA ALA A 113 9.00 -6.07 4.98
C ALA A 113 10.52 -6.17 5.09
N ASN A 114 11.17 -6.81 4.13
CA ASN A 114 12.64 -6.91 4.09
C ASN A 114 13.29 -5.54 3.92
N TYR A 115 12.76 -4.70 3.01
CA TYR A 115 13.32 -3.37 2.74
C TYR A 115 13.19 -2.43 3.95
N TYR A 116 12.03 -2.40 4.60
CA TYR A 116 11.76 -1.56 5.77
C TYR A 116 12.07 -2.24 7.11
N ARG A 117 12.73 -3.40 7.10
CA ARG A 117 13.05 -4.21 8.30
C ARG A 117 11.85 -4.46 9.20
N GLY A 118 10.70 -4.73 8.60
CA GLY A 118 9.42 -4.94 9.28
C GLY A 118 8.73 -3.66 9.77
N ASN A 119 9.39 -2.49 9.70
CA ASN A 119 8.86 -1.23 10.18
C ASN A 119 8.00 -0.52 9.13
N PHE A 120 6.81 -1.05 8.87
CA PHE A 120 5.83 -0.45 7.97
C PHE A 120 4.41 -0.82 8.39
N ARG A 121 3.42 -0.17 7.77
CA ARG A 121 2.00 -0.52 7.90
C ARG A 121 1.44 -0.89 6.52
N PHE A 122 0.57 -1.89 6.47
CA PHE A 122 -0.02 -2.33 5.22
C PHE A 122 -1.54 -2.26 5.27
N ILE A 123 -2.14 -1.62 4.26
CA ILE A 123 -3.59 -1.59 4.09
C ILE A 123 -3.93 -2.46 2.88
N HIS A 124 -4.57 -3.60 3.16
CA HIS A 124 -5.07 -4.51 2.14
C HIS A 124 -6.55 -4.23 1.90
N ILE A 125 -6.86 -3.64 0.74
CA ILE A 125 -8.26 -3.40 0.36
C ILE A 125 -8.83 -4.64 -0.34
N ILE A 126 -9.96 -5.14 0.19
CA ILE A 126 -10.69 -6.26 -0.38
C ILE A 126 -12.08 -5.79 -0.76
N ARG A 127 -12.41 -5.91 -2.04
CA ARG A 127 -13.76 -5.69 -2.56
C ARG A 127 -14.29 -7.00 -3.14
N ASP A 128 -15.61 -7.17 -3.14
CA ASP A 128 -16.28 -8.31 -3.77
C ASP A 128 -15.71 -8.55 -5.17
N GLY A 129 -15.26 -9.79 -5.43
CA GLY A 129 -14.66 -10.17 -6.70
C GLY A 129 -15.61 -10.00 -7.87
N ARG A 130 -16.92 -10.17 -7.68
CA ARG A 130 -17.94 -9.98 -8.71
C ARG A 130 -17.95 -8.53 -9.18
N ASP A 131 -17.95 -7.58 -8.24
CA ASP A 131 -17.86 -6.15 -8.54
C ASP A 131 -16.55 -5.78 -9.26
N VAL A 132 -15.44 -6.35 -8.80
CA VAL A 132 -14.11 -6.03 -9.35
C VAL A 132 -13.96 -6.54 -10.78
N VAL A 133 -14.39 -7.78 -11.04
CA VAL A 133 -14.30 -8.41 -12.36
C VAL A 133 -15.21 -7.71 -13.36
N LEU A 134 -16.38 -7.23 -12.94
CA LEU A 134 -17.31 -6.50 -13.81
C LEU A 134 -16.81 -5.09 -14.19
N SER A 135 -15.72 -4.60 -13.61
CA SER A 135 -15.14 -3.32 -14.01
C SER A 135 -14.51 -3.39 -15.40
N LYS A 136 -15.07 -2.64 -16.35
CA LYS A 136 -14.55 -2.51 -17.73
C LYS A 136 -13.24 -1.73 -17.80
N HIS A 137 -12.43 -2.02 -18.81
CA HIS A 137 -11.20 -1.29 -19.07
C HIS A 137 -11.52 0.10 -19.65
N PRO A 138 -10.98 1.21 -19.09
CA PRO A 138 -11.27 2.57 -19.54
C PRO A 138 -10.88 2.81 -21.01
N THR A 139 -9.85 2.12 -21.51
CA THR A 139 -9.41 2.26 -22.91
C THR A 139 -9.74 1.06 -23.81
N ALA A 140 -10.31 -0.03 -23.28
CA ALA A 140 -10.63 -1.23 -24.06
C ALA A 140 -12.01 -1.77 -23.63
N LYS A 141 -13.07 -1.23 -24.24
CA LYS A 141 -14.46 -1.45 -23.80
C LYS A 141 -14.89 -2.92 -23.84
N ASP A 142 -14.26 -3.73 -24.68
CA ASP A 142 -14.57 -5.15 -24.88
C ASP A 142 -13.83 -6.08 -23.92
N ARG A 143 -13.06 -5.53 -22.98
CA ARG A 143 -12.31 -6.32 -22.00
C ARG A 143 -12.58 -5.87 -20.57
N TYR A 144 -12.77 -6.84 -19.70
CA TYR A 144 -12.75 -6.63 -18.25
C TYR A 144 -11.33 -6.31 -17.78
N TRP A 145 -11.19 -5.41 -16.80
CA TRP A 145 -9.86 -4.99 -16.31
C TRP A 145 -9.17 -6.09 -15.49
N VAL A 146 -9.94 -6.88 -14.75
CA VAL A 146 -9.46 -7.98 -13.90
C VAL A 146 -10.20 -9.25 -14.24
N GLY A 147 -9.48 -10.33 -14.56
CA GLY A 147 -10.07 -11.66 -14.65
C GLY A 147 -10.28 -12.28 -13.26
N PRO A 148 -11.26 -13.18 -13.06
CA PRO A 148 -11.54 -13.79 -11.76
C PRO A 148 -10.31 -14.39 -11.08
N GLN A 149 -9.49 -15.13 -11.85
CA GLN A 149 -8.28 -15.75 -11.31
C GLN A 149 -7.26 -14.73 -10.79
N ARG A 150 -7.14 -13.58 -11.47
CA ARG A 150 -6.26 -12.50 -11.01
C ARG A 150 -6.78 -11.92 -9.69
N TRP A 151 -8.08 -11.72 -9.55
CA TRP A 151 -8.65 -11.24 -8.29
C TRP A 151 -8.37 -12.22 -7.14
N VAL A 152 -8.63 -13.51 -7.34
CA VAL A 152 -8.36 -14.55 -6.34
C VAL A 152 -6.89 -14.56 -5.94
N ASN A 153 -5.97 -14.51 -6.92
CA ASN A 153 -4.53 -14.50 -6.65
C ASN A 153 -4.10 -13.24 -5.89
N ASP A 154 -4.53 -12.06 -6.33
CA ASP A 154 -4.17 -10.77 -5.71
C ASP A 154 -4.69 -10.71 -4.26
N VAL A 155 -5.92 -11.17 -3.99
CA VAL A 155 -6.49 -11.21 -2.64
C VAL A 155 -5.73 -12.22 -1.78
N ARG A 156 -5.49 -13.44 -2.28
CA ARG A 156 -4.76 -14.48 -1.54
C ARG A 156 -3.37 -14.02 -1.12
N SER A 157 -2.64 -13.28 -1.97
CA SER A 157 -1.32 -12.74 -1.62
C SER A 157 -1.34 -11.83 -0.40
N GLY A 158 -2.45 -11.13 -0.14
CA GLY A 158 -2.57 -10.23 1.00
C GLY A 158 -3.21 -10.84 2.24
N LEU A 159 -3.79 -12.05 2.16
CA LEU A 159 -4.45 -12.70 3.29
C LEU A 159 -3.54 -13.03 4.49
N PRO A 160 -2.27 -13.46 4.31
CA PRO A 160 -1.40 -13.79 5.45
C PRO A 160 -1.27 -12.65 6.46
N ILE A 161 -1.38 -11.41 6.00
CA ILE A 161 -1.25 -10.19 6.82
C ILE A 161 -2.59 -9.73 7.39
N VAL A 162 -3.71 -10.18 6.80
CA VAL A 162 -5.06 -9.94 7.32
C VAL A 162 -5.31 -10.71 8.62
N THR A 163 -4.51 -11.73 8.93
CA THR A 163 -4.60 -12.54 10.15
C THR A 163 -4.46 -11.71 11.43
N ILE A 164 -3.80 -10.54 11.37
CA ILE A 164 -3.75 -9.59 12.48
C ILE A 164 -4.81 -8.51 12.25
N LEU A 165 -6.10 -8.82 12.47
CA LEU A 165 -7.10 -7.77 12.69
C LEU A 165 -8.29 -8.19 13.55
N THR A 166 -8.46 -7.42 14.62
CA THR A 166 -9.75 -7.05 15.19
C THR A 166 -10.65 -6.50 14.09
N PHE A 167 -11.89 -6.99 14.02
CA PHE A 167 -12.93 -6.41 13.18
C PHE A 167 -13.13 -4.94 13.57
N ILE A 168 -12.65 -4.00 12.75
CA ILE A 168 -12.92 -2.58 12.98
C ILE A 168 -14.19 -2.24 12.19
N PRO A 169 -15.36 -2.12 12.84
CA PRO A 169 -16.53 -1.56 12.17
C PRO A 169 -16.19 -0.17 11.67
N PHE A 170 -16.78 0.21 10.52
CA PHE A 170 -16.49 1.42 9.77
C PHE A 170 -16.84 2.70 10.57
N SER A 171 -16.02 3.02 11.56
CA SER A 171 -16.04 4.25 12.35
C SER A 171 -14.69 4.91 12.16
N THR A 172 -14.72 6.11 11.60
CA THR A 172 -13.53 6.91 11.24
C THR A 172 -12.53 7.01 12.40
N LYS A 173 -13.01 7.06 13.65
CA LYS A 173 -12.17 7.18 14.85
C LYS A 173 -11.29 5.95 15.10
N THR A 174 -11.78 4.74 14.87
CA THR A 174 -11.05 3.50 15.19
C THR A 174 -9.96 3.22 14.16
N TRP A 175 -10.21 3.59 12.91
CA TRP A 175 -9.28 3.40 11.78
C TRP A 175 -8.03 4.27 11.91
N TYR A 176 -8.20 5.58 12.16
CA TYR A 176 -7.08 6.49 12.43
C TYR A 176 -6.25 6.01 13.63
N ARG A 177 -6.89 5.54 14.69
CA ARG A 177 -6.21 5.04 15.90
C ARG A 177 -5.34 3.80 15.62
N SER A 178 -5.81 2.86 14.80
CA SER A 178 -5.01 1.69 14.37
C SER A 178 -3.81 2.04 13.48
N LEU A 179 -3.87 3.19 12.80
CA LEU A 179 -2.75 3.76 12.04
C LEU A 179 -1.86 4.68 12.88
N GLY A 180 -2.14 4.85 14.18
CA GLY A 180 -1.41 5.78 15.07
C GLY A 180 -1.72 7.26 14.81
N ILE A 181 -2.83 7.56 14.15
CA ILE A 181 -3.26 8.91 13.77
C ILE A 181 -4.31 9.42 14.78
N PRO A 182 -4.13 10.59 15.43
CA PRO A 182 -5.12 11.16 16.33
C PRO A 182 -6.35 11.64 15.55
N SER A 183 -7.53 11.07 15.86
CA SER A 183 -8.76 11.33 15.12
C SER A 183 -9.24 12.78 15.22
N ARG A 184 -9.18 13.56 14.13
CA ARG A 184 -9.94 14.82 14.00
C ARG A 184 -10.80 14.83 12.72
N ALA A 185 -12.08 14.50 12.93
CA ALA A 185 -13.30 15.00 12.28
C ALA A 185 -13.49 15.11 10.73
N PHE A 186 -12.70 14.51 9.84
CA PHE A 186 -12.88 14.79 8.39
C PHE A 186 -13.69 13.78 7.54
N ALA A 187 -13.88 12.52 7.97
CA ALA A 187 -14.27 11.45 7.04
C ALA A 187 -15.73 10.93 7.12
N ARG A 188 -16.72 11.75 7.51
CA ARG A 188 -18.12 11.26 7.69
C ARG A 188 -18.96 11.18 6.41
N SER A 189 -18.74 12.03 5.40
CA SER A 189 -19.68 12.18 4.27
C SER A 189 -19.41 11.24 3.08
N CYS A 190 -18.14 11.06 2.68
CA CYS A 190 -17.84 10.46 1.37
C CYS A 190 -17.92 8.92 1.29
N ILE A 191 -18.17 8.22 2.41
CA ILE A 191 -17.88 6.77 2.48
C ILE A 191 -19.13 5.89 2.59
N SER A 192 -20.32 6.46 2.82
CA SER A 192 -21.57 5.66 2.86
C SER A 192 -21.94 5.05 1.49
N SER A 193 -21.38 5.55 0.39
CA SER A 193 -21.73 5.12 -0.97
C SER A 193 -21.00 3.87 -1.48
N TYR A 194 -20.06 3.27 -0.72
CA TYR A 194 -19.27 2.11 -1.19
C TYR A 194 -19.17 1.01 -0.11
N PRO A 195 -19.97 -0.07 -0.20
CA PRO A 195 -19.90 -1.19 0.74
C PRO A 195 -18.71 -2.11 0.40
N GLY A 196 -17.51 -1.76 0.87
CA GLY A 196 -16.31 -2.62 0.82
C GLY A 196 -15.87 -3.06 2.23
N ARG A 197 -15.22 -4.22 2.36
CA ARG A 197 -14.56 -4.64 3.62
C ARG A 197 -13.10 -4.20 3.60
N TYR A 198 -12.67 -3.43 4.60
CA TYR A 198 -11.32 -2.87 4.67
C TYR A 198 -10.52 -3.54 5.79
N TYR A 199 -9.31 -4.02 5.49
CA TYR A 199 -8.44 -4.66 6.45
C TYR A 199 -7.10 -3.89 6.55
N ILE A 200 -6.78 -3.34 7.72
CA ILE A 200 -5.46 -2.80 8.09
C ILE A 200 -4.67 -3.84 8.88
N GLY A 201 -3.67 -4.48 8.30
CA GLY A 201 -2.73 -5.31 9.07
C GLY A 201 -1.64 -4.45 9.72
N SER A 202 -1.42 -4.62 11.03
CA SER A 202 -0.23 -4.11 11.71
C SER A 202 0.71 -5.27 12.05
N ASN A 203 1.91 -5.31 11.47
CA ASN A 203 2.93 -6.30 11.87
C ASN A 203 3.32 -6.08 13.34
N MET A 204 2.90 -6.99 14.21
CA MET A 204 3.78 -7.57 15.23
C MET A 204 4.23 -8.93 14.70
N PRO A 205 5.49 -9.35 14.90
CA PRO A 205 5.94 -10.67 14.48
C PRO A 205 5.22 -11.72 15.34
N LEU A 206 4.43 -12.58 14.71
CA LEU A 206 4.01 -13.82 15.37
C LEU A 206 5.18 -14.80 15.28
N SER A 207 5.69 -15.19 16.45
CA SER A 207 6.50 -16.40 16.61
C SER A 207 5.80 -17.59 15.94
N PRO A 208 6.54 -18.50 15.29
CA PRO A 208 5.96 -19.64 14.60
C PRO A 208 5.26 -20.57 15.60
N GLY A 209 3.92 -20.64 15.58
CA GLY A 209 3.21 -21.57 16.46
C GLY A 209 1.70 -21.40 16.66
N THR A 210 1.08 -20.29 16.24
CA THR A 210 -0.37 -20.06 16.49
C THR A 210 -1.18 -20.09 15.20
N GLY A 211 -1.61 -21.30 14.81
CA GLY A 211 -2.68 -21.48 13.83
C GLY A 211 -4.00 -21.07 14.44
N LEU A 212 -4.66 -20.05 13.89
CA LEU A 212 -6.06 -19.75 14.20
C LEU A 212 -6.92 -19.92 12.95
N ILE A 213 -7.87 -20.85 13.05
CA ILE A 213 -8.81 -21.25 12.01
C ILE A 213 -9.79 -20.09 11.76
N LEU A 214 -9.78 -19.53 10.55
CA LEU A 214 -10.83 -18.62 10.07
C LEU A 214 -12.13 -19.42 9.84
N LYS A 215 -12.96 -19.58 10.89
CA LYS A 215 -14.35 -19.98 10.71
C LYS A 215 -15.10 -18.81 10.05
N GLY A 216 -15.60 -19.02 8.83
CA GLY A 216 -16.72 -18.22 8.29
C GLY A 216 -16.52 -17.54 6.94
N CYS A 217 -15.36 -17.64 6.29
CA CYS A 217 -15.21 -17.16 4.91
C CYS A 217 -15.36 -18.35 3.94
N ARG A 218 -16.59 -18.63 3.48
CA ARG A 218 -16.76 -19.47 2.28
C ARG A 218 -16.37 -18.62 1.07
N ILE A 219 -15.27 -19.00 0.43
CA ILE A 219 -14.93 -18.61 -0.95
C ILE A 219 -15.90 -19.35 -1.87
#